data_AF-A0A892IAD3-F1
#
_entry.id   AF-A0A892IAD3-F1
#
_cell.length_a   1.000
_cell.length_b   1.000
_cell.length_c   1.000
_cell.angle_alpha   90.00
_cell.angle_beta   90.00
_cell.angle_gamma   90.00
#
_symmetry.space_group_name_H-M   'P 1'
#
loop_
_entity.id
_entity.type
_entity.pdbx_description
1 polymer ?
#
loop_
_entity_poly.entity_id
_entity_poly.type
_entity_poly.pdbx_seq_one_letter_code
_entity_poly.pdbx_strand_id
1 'polypeptide(L)'
;MARNTRNAFTALRLLAAYAVIVTHSYVVLGLPHDWLQIHGFPQFSELGVSTFFAISGYLVCQSLQRNANPLAYLRNRALRIFPGLLVLLLLTVFVAGPIMTRTWFPGWLDYLANLTLFWPVPTLPHFFASNPVPVVNGSLWTLALEVLCYLMLLGVSWAGALNWRGTLLMLAAFYAAFMGNMLWADGTMFGVSTFQLARLGVFFWGGAFLATVTLPRSWVLWAVCVLLALLPFYVFAASADWKIKAYAFNLLLPFIVIFAAERLPKLAFLNRFDISYGVYIYAFLVQQMLVWWFGTGVAPTTLSLLTVAMVTPIATASWFFVEKPALSLKKVSPAPPKSSEPAPTDVRQPLA
;
A
#
# COMPACT_ATOMS: atom_id res chain seq x y z
N MET A 1 -17.09 -15.12 10.89
CA MET A 1 -16.66 -13.86 10.23
C MET A 1 -17.59 -13.61 9.06
N ALA A 2 -18.43 -12.57 9.13
CA ALA A 2 -19.28 -12.21 8.00
C ALA A 2 -18.41 -11.78 6.81
N ARG A 3 -18.65 -12.32 5.61
CA ARG A 3 -18.02 -11.83 4.37
C ARG A 3 -18.31 -10.33 4.27
N ASN A 4 -17.28 -9.50 4.20
CA ASN A 4 -17.46 -8.12 3.76
C ASN A 4 -17.73 -8.14 2.25
N THR A 5 -18.99 -8.28 1.87
CA THR A 5 -19.46 -8.26 0.48
C THR A 5 -19.79 -6.85 -0.02
N ARG A 6 -19.64 -5.82 0.84
CA ARG A 6 -20.14 -4.47 0.55
C ARG A 6 -19.17 -3.60 -0.24
N ASN A 7 -17.88 -3.91 -0.24
CA ASN A 7 -16.84 -3.16 -0.95
C ASN A 7 -15.74 -4.09 -1.46
N ALA A 8 -14.78 -3.59 -2.22
CA ALA A 8 -13.71 -4.33 -2.89
C ALA A 8 -12.30 -3.91 -2.44
N PHE A 9 -12.16 -3.28 -1.26
CA PHE A 9 -10.86 -2.80 -0.78
C PHE A 9 -9.81 -3.92 -0.68
N THR A 10 -10.17 -5.09 -0.14
CA THR A 10 -9.24 -6.23 -0.03
C THR A 10 -8.87 -6.78 -1.40
N ALA A 11 -9.84 -6.91 -2.31
CA ALA A 11 -9.61 -7.34 -3.68
C ALA A 11 -8.65 -6.41 -4.43
N LEU A 12 -8.86 -5.09 -4.37
CA LEU A 12 -8.01 -4.11 -5.04
C LEU A 12 -6.59 -4.10 -4.47
N ARG A 13 -6.42 -4.26 -3.15
CA ARG A 13 -5.08 -4.44 -2.56
C ARG A 13 -4.39 -5.69 -3.07
N LEU A 14 -5.12 -6.79 -3.23
CA LEU A 14 -4.54 -8.03 -3.75
C LEU A 14 -4.12 -7.88 -5.22
N LEU A 15 -4.96 -7.25 -6.04
CA LEU A 15 -4.61 -6.91 -7.42
C LEU A 15 -3.39 -5.97 -7.48
N ALA A 16 -3.32 -4.98 -6.59
CA ALA A 16 -2.16 -4.10 -6.46
C ALA A 16 -0.89 -4.88 -6.07
N ALA A 17 -0.99 -5.84 -5.16
CA ALA A 17 0.13 -6.70 -4.78
C ALA A 17 0.64 -7.52 -5.98
N TYR A 18 -0.26 -8.09 -6.79
CA TYR A 18 0.11 -8.82 -7.99
C TYR A 18 0.66 -7.91 -9.10
N ALA A 19 0.16 -6.69 -9.25
CA ALA A 19 0.72 -5.71 -10.18
C ALA A 19 2.19 -5.40 -9.84
N VAL A 20 2.54 -5.29 -8.55
CA VAL A 20 3.92 -5.10 -8.10
C VAL A 20 4.84 -6.25 -8.53
N ILE A 21 4.35 -7.50 -8.49
CA ILE A 21 5.11 -8.69 -8.94
C ILE A 21 5.53 -8.55 -10.40
N VAL A 22 4.65 -8.01 -11.26
CA VAL A 22 4.94 -7.87 -12.69
C VAL A 22 6.18 -7.01 -12.88
N THR A 23 6.19 -5.77 -12.39
CA THR A 23 7.37 -4.89 -12.52
C THR A 23 8.61 -5.47 -11.84
N HIS A 24 8.47 -6.03 -10.63
CA HIS A 24 9.62 -6.61 -9.93
C HIS A 24 10.25 -7.76 -10.71
N SER A 25 9.49 -8.49 -11.53
CA SER A 25 10.05 -9.54 -12.40
C SER A 25 11.01 -8.96 -13.42
N TYR A 26 10.75 -7.77 -13.97
CA TYR A 26 11.68 -7.07 -14.85
C TYR A 26 12.93 -6.62 -14.07
N VAL A 27 12.72 -6.02 -12.88
CA VAL A 27 13.81 -5.48 -12.04
C VAL A 27 14.81 -6.58 -11.63
N VAL A 28 14.34 -7.70 -11.08
CA VAL A 28 15.21 -8.79 -10.62
C VAL A 28 15.95 -9.49 -11.76
N LEU A 29 15.39 -9.45 -12.98
CA LEU A 29 16.04 -9.92 -14.20
C LEU A 29 17.01 -8.88 -14.81
N GLY A 30 17.12 -7.69 -14.22
CA GLY A 30 17.98 -6.61 -14.73
C GLY A 30 17.45 -5.93 -15.99
N LEU A 31 16.16 -6.07 -16.29
CA LEU A 31 15.52 -5.43 -17.43
C LEU A 31 15.07 -4.00 -17.08
N PRO A 32 15.23 -3.04 -18.01
CA PRO A 32 15.08 -1.61 -17.68
C PRO A 32 13.63 -1.17 -17.47
N HIS A 33 12.68 -1.71 -18.23
CA HIS A 33 11.30 -1.21 -18.28
C HIS A 33 10.30 -2.36 -18.34
N ASP A 34 9.20 -2.24 -17.59
CA ASP A 34 8.06 -3.13 -17.73
C ASP A 34 7.19 -2.74 -18.94
N TRP A 35 6.21 -3.59 -19.27
CA TRP A 35 5.34 -3.35 -20.43
C TRP A 35 4.62 -2.00 -20.36
N LEU A 36 4.19 -1.55 -19.18
CA LEU A 36 3.42 -0.32 -19.03
C LEU A 36 4.30 0.92 -19.22
N GLN A 37 5.52 0.88 -18.70
CA GLN A 37 6.51 1.93 -18.85
C GLN A 37 6.97 2.12 -20.30
N ILE A 38 7.13 1.03 -21.05
CA ILE A 38 7.47 1.10 -22.49
C ILE A 38 6.39 1.85 -23.28
N HIS A 39 5.14 1.82 -22.82
CA HIS A 39 4.02 2.53 -23.45
C HIS A 39 3.77 3.93 -22.85
N GLY A 40 4.72 4.46 -22.07
CA GLY A 40 4.68 5.83 -21.54
C GLY A 40 3.77 6.02 -20.31
N PHE A 41 3.35 4.93 -19.67
CA PHE A 41 2.57 4.94 -18.43
C PHE A 41 3.45 4.63 -17.21
N PRO A 42 3.00 4.95 -15.97
CA PRO A 42 3.70 4.55 -14.75
C PRO A 42 3.81 3.03 -14.63
N GLN A 43 4.86 2.51 -14.01
CA GLN A 43 5.06 1.06 -13.87
C GLN A 43 3.92 0.40 -13.09
N PHE A 44 3.70 -0.91 -13.30
CA PHE A 44 2.67 -1.65 -12.55
C PHE A 44 2.89 -1.60 -11.02
N SER A 45 4.15 -1.62 -10.57
CA SER A 45 4.49 -1.48 -9.16
C SER A 45 4.17 -0.09 -8.60
N GLU A 46 4.38 0.98 -9.36
CA GLU A 46 4.03 2.34 -8.95
C GLU A 46 2.52 2.47 -8.77
N LEU A 47 1.74 1.93 -9.71
CA LEU A 47 0.29 1.82 -9.60
C LEU A 47 -0.16 1.04 -8.37
N GLY A 48 0.47 -0.12 -8.13
CA GLY A 48 0.16 -0.98 -6.99
C GLY A 48 0.46 -0.31 -5.65
N VAL A 49 1.64 0.26 -5.47
CA VAL A 49 2.03 0.96 -4.25
C VAL A 49 1.16 2.20 -4.02
N SER A 50 0.88 2.98 -5.07
CA SER A 50 -0.02 4.13 -4.98
C SER A 50 -1.44 3.74 -4.55
N THR A 51 -1.94 2.60 -5.07
CA THR A 51 -3.23 2.01 -4.66
C THR A 51 -3.22 1.61 -3.18
N PHE A 52 -2.14 1.00 -2.69
CA PHE A 52 -2.00 0.70 -1.26
C PHE A 52 -2.08 1.95 -0.40
N PHE A 53 -1.33 3.00 -0.75
CA PHE A 53 -1.30 4.24 0.03
C PHE A 53 -2.66 4.96 0.00
N ALA A 54 -3.34 5.03 -1.16
CA ALA A 54 -4.68 5.60 -1.25
C ALA A 54 -5.71 4.85 -0.39
N ILE A 55 -5.73 3.51 -0.48
CA ILE A 55 -6.64 2.69 0.33
C ILE A 55 -6.29 2.80 1.83
N SER A 56 -5.01 2.79 2.18
CA SER A 56 -4.54 2.93 3.56
C SER A 56 -4.97 4.28 4.14
N GLY A 57 -4.71 5.39 3.45
CA GLY A 57 -5.14 6.72 3.88
C GLY A 57 -6.64 6.83 4.14
N TYR A 58 -7.46 6.30 3.22
CA TYR A 58 -8.92 6.30 3.36
C TYR A 58 -9.39 5.50 4.59
N LEU A 59 -9.00 4.22 4.71
CA LEU A 59 -9.51 3.38 5.80
C LEU A 59 -8.95 3.73 7.16
N VAL A 60 -7.70 4.19 7.21
CA VAL A 60 -7.03 4.55 8.47
C VAL A 60 -7.58 5.88 8.99
N CYS A 61 -7.87 6.84 8.10
CA CYS A 61 -8.61 8.06 8.45
C CYS A 61 -9.98 7.74 9.05
N GLN A 62 -10.80 6.91 8.38
CA GLN A 62 -12.10 6.48 8.94
C GLN A 62 -11.98 5.71 10.26
N SER A 63 -10.89 4.97 10.45
CA SER A 63 -10.65 4.27 11.71
C SER A 63 -10.42 5.25 12.86
N LEU A 64 -9.65 6.33 12.63
CA LEU A 64 -9.40 7.37 13.62
C LEU A 64 -10.62 8.24 13.88
N GLN A 65 -11.39 8.60 12.85
CA GLN A 65 -12.63 9.37 13.02
C GLN A 65 -13.67 8.61 13.88
N ARG A 66 -13.72 7.29 13.77
CA ARG A 66 -14.61 6.45 14.59
C ARG A 66 -14.09 6.25 16.02
N ASN A 67 -12.77 6.28 16.22
CA ASN A 67 -12.15 6.08 17.52
C ASN A 67 -10.81 6.79 17.59
N ALA A 68 -10.79 7.91 18.32
CA ALA A 68 -9.63 8.78 18.44
C ALA A 68 -8.56 8.27 19.44
N ASN A 69 -8.67 7.04 19.98
CA ASN A 69 -7.69 6.52 20.93
C ASN A 69 -6.32 6.28 20.25
N PRO A 70 -5.26 7.01 20.62
CA PRO A 70 -3.96 6.95 19.94
C PRO A 70 -3.23 5.63 20.15
N LEU A 71 -3.28 5.10 21.37
CA LEU A 71 -2.60 3.84 21.70
C LEU A 71 -3.25 2.66 21.00
N ALA A 72 -4.59 2.63 20.95
CA ALA A 72 -5.33 1.63 20.20
C ALA A 72 -5.02 1.72 18.70
N TYR A 73 -4.93 2.94 18.15
CA TYR A 73 -4.54 3.19 16.77
C TYR A 73 -3.14 2.63 16.46
N LEU A 74 -2.12 3.04 17.21
CA LEU A 74 -0.74 2.61 17.00
C LEU A 74 -0.59 1.10 17.13
N ARG A 75 -1.20 0.49 18.17
CA ARG A 75 -1.20 -0.96 18.35
C ARG A 75 -1.84 -1.66 17.14
N ASN A 76 -2.97 -1.17 16.65
CA ASN A 76 -3.68 -1.78 15.53
C ASN A 76 -2.89 -1.70 14.22
N ARG A 77 -2.04 -0.67 14.05
CA ARG A 77 -1.11 -0.54 12.91
C ARG A 77 0.11 -1.45 13.10
N ALA A 78 0.67 -1.49 14.32
CA ALA A 78 1.80 -2.36 14.63
C ALA A 78 1.47 -3.84 14.40
N LEU A 79 0.31 -4.30 14.89
CA LEU A 79 -0.21 -5.66 14.66
C LEU A 79 -0.48 -5.98 13.18
N ARG A 80 -0.61 -4.97 12.31
CA ARG A 80 -0.81 -5.17 10.87
C ARG A 80 0.51 -5.37 10.11
N ILE A 81 1.58 -4.74 10.55
CA ILE A 81 2.87 -4.69 9.85
C ILE A 81 3.88 -5.67 10.47
N PHE A 82 4.22 -5.48 11.75
CA PHE A 82 5.39 -6.14 12.36
C PHE A 82 5.34 -7.67 12.40
N PRO A 83 4.20 -8.34 12.71
CA PRO A 83 4.19 -9.81 12.79
C PRO A 83 4.59 -10.48 11.48
N GLY A 84 4.02 -10.03 10.35
CA GLY A 84 4.35 -10.57 9.03
C GLY A 84 5.77 -10.21 8.59
N LEU A 85 6.21 -8.98 8.88
CA LEU A 85 7.59 -8.56 8.61
C LEU A 85 8.60 -9.41 9.38
N LEU A 86 8.39 -9.64 10.69
CA LEU A 86 9.29 -10.47 11.50
C LEU A 86 9.44 -11.87 10.91
N VAL A 87 8.32 -12.50 10.52
CA VAL A 87 8.35 -13.84 9.92
C VAL A 87 9.11 -13.83 8.59
N LEU A 88 8.89 -12.83 7.73
CA LEU A 88 9.68 -12.66 6.51
C LEU A 88 11.19 -12.58 6.81
N LEU A 89 11.62 -11.73 7.75
CA LEU A 89 13.04 -11.55 8.06
C LEU A 89 13.66 -12.85 8.60
N LEU A 90 12.94 -13.56 9.46
CA LEU A 90 13.37 -14.87 9.97
C LEU A 90 13.46 -15.91 8.84
N LEU A 91 12.50 -15.95 7.93
CA LEU A 91 12.54 -16.84 6.76
C LEU A 91 13.72 -16.50 5.85
N THR A 92 14.02 -15.23 5.64
CA THR A 92 15.19 -14.82 4.85
C THR A 92 16.48 -15.36 5.46
N VAL A 93 16.69 -15.13 6.75
CA VAL A 93 17.96 -15.46 7.43
C VAL A 93 18.12 -16.95 7.68
N PHE A 94 17.06 -17.63 8.14
CA PHE A 94 17.14 -19.03 8.59
C PHE A 94 16.68 -20.05 7.56
N VAL A 95 16.01 -19.64 6.48
CA VAL A 95 15.53 -20.55 5.44
C VAL A 95 16.17 -20.23 4.09
N ALA A 96 16.00 -19.01 3.57
CA ALA A 96 16.53 -18.66 2.25
C ALA A 96 18.06 -18.71 2.20
N GLY A 97 18.74 -18.11 3.19
CA GLY A 97 20.21 -18.14 3.29
C GLY A 97 20.79 -19.56 3.25
N PRO A 98 20.41 -20.47 4.17
CA PRO A 98 20.93 -21.84 4.19
C PRO A 98 20.59 -22.67 2.95
N ILE A 99 19.45 -22.44 2.31
CA ILE A 99 19.11 -23.08 1.03
C ILE A 99 20.12 -22.69 -0.05
N MET A 100 20.54 -21.42 -0.08
CA MET A 100 21.41 -20.88 -1.11
C MET A 100 22.89 -21.22 -0.90
N THR A 101 23.39 -21.11 0.33
CA THR A 101 24.84 -21.22 0.61
C THR A 101 25.24 -22.53 1.26
N ARG A 102 24.28 -23.36 1.69
CA ARG A 102 24.50 -24.60 2.50
C ARG A 102 25.16 -24.37 3.87
N THR A 103 25.39 -23.12 4.25
CA THR A 103 26.02 -22.72 5.51
C THR A 103 25.25 -21.55 6.12
N TRP A 104 25.47 -21.28 7.41
CA TRP A 104 24.86 -20.15 8.09
C TRP A 104 25.94 -19.19 8.60
N PHE A 105 25.69 -17.88 8.47
CA PHE A 105 26.63 -16.84 8.86
C PHE A 105 26.03 -15.92 9.93
N PRO A 106 26.72 -15.68 11.06
CA PRO A 106 26.23 -14.82 12.14
C PRO A 106 25.83 -13.41 11.71
N GLY A 107 26.57 -12.81 10.76
CA GLY A 107 26.29 -11.46 10.25
C GLY A 107 24.95 -11.33 9.52
N TRP A 108 24.27 -12.44 9.19
CA TRP A 108 22.92 -12.37 8.64
C TRP A 108 21.88 -11.89 9.66
N LEU A 109 22.16 -11.95 10.96
CA LEU A 109 21.29 -11.39 12.00
C LEU A 109 21.14 -9.87 11.88
N ASP A 110 22.10 -9.19 11.25
CA ASP A 110 22.00 -7.75 10.96
C ASP A 110 20.76 -7.43 10.11
N TYR A 111 20.28 -8.40 9.32
CA TYR A 111 19.05 -8.25 8.53
C TYR A 111 17.81 -8.00 9.40
N LEU A 112 17.81 -8.44 10.66
CA LEU A 112 16.72 -8.17 11.61
C LEU A 112 16.60 -6.68 11.94
N ALA A 113 17.63 -5.87 11.69
CA ALA A 113 17.56 -4.41 11.82
C ALA A 113 16.50 -3.78 10.91
N ASN A 114 16.09 -4.46 9.83
CA ASN A 114 14.95 -4.03 9.00
C ASN A 114 13.63 -3.94 9.78
N LEU A 115 13.52 -4.55 10.98
CA LEU A 115 12.38 -4.31 11.89
C LEU A 115 12.29 -2.84 12.33
N THR A 116 13.39 -2.09 12.33
CA THR A 116 13.35 -0.66 12.64
C THR A 116 12.68 0.16 11.53
N LEU A 117 12.53 -0.41 10.32
CA LEU A 117 12.00 0.21 9.09
C LEU A 117 12.85 1.34 8.51
N PHE A 118 13.43 2.20 9.35
CA PHE A 118 14.14 3.41 8.95
C PHE A 118 15.62 3.18 8.61
N TRP A 119 16.21 2.08 9.09
CA TRP A 119 17.57 1.66 8.75
C TRP A 119 17.52 0.35 7.95
N PRO A 120 17.21 0.43 6.65
CA PRO A 120 17.12 -0.75 5.82
C PRO A 120 18.51 -1.36 5.60
N VAL A 121 18.58 -2.69 5.66
CA VAL A 121 19.76 -3.47 5.25
C VAL A 121 19.42 -4.07 3.87
N PRO A 122 19.84 -3.44 2.76
CA PRO A 122 19.37 -3.80 1.42
C PRO A 122 19.99 -5.10 0.90
N THR A 123 21.23 -5.37 1.30
CA THR A 123 22.02 -6.52 0.82
C THR A 123 22.57 -7.30 2.02
N LEU A 124 22.82 -8.59 1.81
CA LEU A 124 23.52 -9.44 2.77
C LEU A 124 24.67 -10.15 2.07
N PRO A 125 25.78 -10.42 2.79
CA PRO A 125 26.87 -11.22 2.23
C PRO A 125 26.36 -12.56 1.71
N HIS A 126 26.80 -12.92 0.50
CA HIS A 126 26.45 -14.17 -0.21
C HIS A 126 24.99 -14.30 -0.70
N PHE A 127 24.11 -13.36 -0.37
CA PHE A 127 22.74 -13.36 -0.90
C PHE A 127 22.72 -12.82 -2.32
N PHE A 128 22.13 -13.60 -3.23
CA PHE A 128 21.78 -13.21 -4.61
C PHE A 128 22.93 -12.57 -5.40
N ALA A 129 24.18 -12.90 -5.08
CA ALA A 129 25.36 -12.32 -5.74
C ALA A 129 25.44 -12.64 -7.24
N SER A 130 24.78 -13.72 -7.67
CA SER A 130 24.62 -14.11 -9.08
C SER A 130 23.48 -13.39 -9.81
N ASN A 131 22.58 -12.72 -9.07
CA ASN A 131 21.43 -12.06 -9.66
C ASN A 131 21.82 -10.63 -10.09
N PRO A 132 21.21 -10.09 -11.16
CA PRO A 132 21.51 -8.74 -11.66
C PRO A 132 21.35 -7.63 -10.61
N VAL A 133 20.36 -7.79 -9.73
CA VAL A 133 20.09 -6.84 -8.64
C VAL A 133 20.21 -7.61 -7.32
N PRO A 134 21.32 -7.50 -6.57
CA PRO A 134 21.59 -8.30 -5.37
C PRO A 134 20.86 -7.80 -4.11
N VAL A 135 19.75 -7.07 -4.26
CA VAL A 135 18.94 -6.57 -3.15
C VAL A 135 18.10 -7.71 -2.58
N VAL A 136 18.14 -7.96 -1.27
CA VAL A 136 17.45 -9.10 -0.66
C VAL A 136 15.92 -8.97 -0.77
N ASN A 137 15.39 -7.77 -0.49
CA ASN A 137 13.97 -7.48 -0.64
C ASN A 137 13.71 -6.01 -1.00
N GLY A 138 13.42 -5.76 -2.28
CA GLY A 138 13.11 -4.43 -2.81
C GLY A 138 11.73 -3.87 -2.44
N SER A 139 10.90 -4.60 -1.69
CA SER A 139 9.55 -4.13 -1.32
C SER A 139 9.50 -3.45 0.05
N LEU A 140 10.53 -3.58 0.90
CA LEU A 140 10.47 -3.15 2.29
C LEU A 140 10.51 -1.63 2.49
N TRP A 141 11.08 -0.88 1.55
CA TRP A 141 11.27 0.58 1.68
C TRP A 141 9.95 1.35 1.84
N THR A 142 8.83 0.84 1.33
CA THR A 142 7.53 1.50 1.42
C THR A 142 6.95 1.43 2.83
N LEU A 143 7.36 0.47 3.67
CA LEU A 143 6.81 0.27 5.01
C LEU A 143 7.17 1.44 5.94
N ALA A 144 8.39 1.96 5.85
CA ALA A 144 8.82 3.13 6.63
C ALA A 144 7.94 4.36 6.28
N LEU A 145 7.70 4.57 4.98
CA LEU A 145 6.84 5.64 4.49
C LEU A 145 5.39 5.46 4.95
N GLU A 146 4.87 4.24 4.91
CA GLU A 146 3.51 3.93 5.39
C GLU A 146 3.36 4.25 6.89
N VAL A 147 4.34 3.86 7.72
CA VAL A 147 4.35 4.19 9.14
C VAL A 147 4.45 5.70 9.38
N LEU A 148 5.29 6.42 8.63
CA LEU A 148 5.35 7.88 8.72
C LEU A 148 4.00 8.53 8.39
N CYS A 149 3.32 8.08 7.32
CA CYS A 149 1.97 8.55 7.00
C CYS A 149 0.98 8.27 8.15
N TYR A 150 1.06 7.12 8.80
CA TYR A 150 0.22 6.81 9.96
C TYR A 150 0.50 7.72 11.16
N LEU A 151 1.76 8.06 11.42
CA LEU A 151 2.15 8.97 12.49
C LEU A 151 1.72 10.40 12.19
N MET A 152 1.90 10.87 10.95
CA MET A 152 1.45 12.19 10.52
C MET A 152 -0.08 12.34 10.62
N LEU A 153 -0.83 11.31 10.20
CA LEU A 153 -2.29 11.31 10.34
C LEU A 153 -2.74 11.37 11.80
N LEU A 154 -2.03 10.67 12.69
CA LEU A 154 -2.28 10.76 14.13
C LEU A 154 -1.99 12.17 14.66
N GLY A 155 -0.90 12.81 14.22
CA GLY A 155 -0.59 14.20 14.55
C GLY A 155 -1.67 15.18 14.12
N VAL A 156 -2.19 15.04 12.88
CA VAL A 156 -3.32 15.82 12.38
C VAL A 156 -4.59 15.58 13.20
N SER A 157 -4.81 14.34 13.64
CA SER A 157 -5.92 14.01 14.55
C SER A 157 -5.78 14.67 15.92
N TRP A 158 -4.58 14.70 16.49
CA TRP A 158 -4.31 15.37 17.76
C TRP A 158 -4.43 16.88 17.67
N ALA A 159 -4.07 17.47 16.54
CA ALA A 159 -4.29 18.89 16.26
C ALA A 159 -5.78 19.26 16.06
N GLY A 160 -6.71 18.30 16.17
CA GLY A 160 -8.14 18.54 15.92
C GLY A 160 -8.49 18.78 14.45
N ALA A 161 -7.55 18.50 13.54
CA ALA A 161 -7.66 18.81 12.12
C ALA A 161 -8.05 17.59 11.26
N LEU A 162 -8.54 16.49 11.86
CA LEU A 162 -9.02 15.30 11.13
C LEU A 162 -10.41 15.51 10.50
N ASN A 163 -10.52 16.56 9.70
CA ASN A 163 -11.68 16.96 8.93
C ASN A 163 -11.25 17.27 7.48
N TRP A 164 -12.22 17.54 6.61
CA TRP A 164 -11.93 17.76 5.18
C TRP A 164 -10.92 18.88 4.94
N ARG A 165 -10.94 19.95 5.74
CA ARG A 165 -10.01 21.08 5.60
C ARG A 165 -8.58 20.67 5.94
N GLY A 166 -8.38 19.98 7.06
CA GLY A 166 -7.05 19.54 7.46
C GLY A 166 -6.48 18.48 6.54
N THR A 167 -7.29 17.50 6.10
CA THR A 167 -6.84 16.51 5.10
C THR A 167 -6.59 17.12 3.73
N LEU A 168 -7.37 18.13 3.32
CA LEU A 168 -7.14 18.86 2.07
C LEU A 168 -5.87 19.71 2.16
N LEU A 169 -5.63 20.38 3.28
CA LEU A 169 -4.40 21.13 3.51
C LEU A 169 -3.19 20.21 3.41
N MET A 170 -3.26 19.01 4.01
CA MET A 170 -2.17 18.04 3.90
C MET A 170 -1.99 17.52 2.47
N LEU A 171 -3.08 17.19 1.77
CA LEU A 171 -3.02 16.82 0.36
C LEU A 171 -2.37 17.92 -0.48
N ALA A 172 -2.79 19.16 -0.30
CA ALA A 172 -2.24 20.32 -1.00
C ALA A 172 -0.77 20.54 -0.67
N ALA A 173 -0.36 20.40 0.60
CA ALA A 173 1.02 20.53 1.03
C ALA A 173 1.91 19.45 0.40
N PHE A 174 1.49 18.18 0.44
CA PHE A 174 2.23 17.07 -0.19
C PHE A 174 2.27 17.18 -1.71
N TYR A 175 1.17 17.63 -2.32
CA TYR A 175 1.14 17.88 -3.77
C TYR A 175 2.08 19.01 -4.14
N ALA A 176 2.03 20.15 -3.43
CA ALA A 176 2.94 21.27 -3.64
C ALA A 176 4.41 20.88 -3.40
N ALA A 177 4.69 20.05 -2.40
CA ALA A 177 6.04 19.57 -2.11
C ALA A 177 6.54 18.56 -3.15
N PHE A 178 5.65 17.75 -3.72
CA PHE A 178 5.95 16.89 -4.86
C PHE A 178 6.14 17.71 -6.14
N MET A 179 5.39 18.80 -6.36
CA MET A 179 5.55 19.68 -7.53
C MET A 179 6.78 20.58 -7.44
N GLY A 180 7.05 21.14 -6.26
CA GLY A 180 8.10 22.12 -6.06
C GLY A 180 9.45 21.43 -5.99
N ASN A 181 10.48 22.02 -6.63
CA ASN A 181 11.86 21.52 -6.61
C ASN A 181 12.46 21.35 -5.20
N MET A 182 11.80 21.86 -4.15
CA MET A 182 12.27 21.89 -2.76
C MET A 182 12.55 20.51 -2.15
N LEU A 183 11.89 19.43 -2.60
CA LEU A 183 12.13 18.06 -2.15
C LEU A 183 12.87 17.17 -3.17
N TRP A 184 13.25 17.72 -4.33
CA TRP A 184 13.86 16.98 -5.44
C TRP A 184 15.39 16.88 -5.35
N ALA A 185 16.00 17.52 -4.36
CA ALA A 185 17.44 17.47 -4.13
C ALA A 185 17.84 16.20 -3.37
N ASP A 186 17.60 15.01 -3.93
CA ASP A 186 17.96 13.66 -3.41
C ASP A 186 17.99 13.56 -1.87
N GLY A 187 16.99 14.17 -1.25
CA GLY A 187 16.99 14.42 0.18
C GLY A 187 16.60 13.14 0.89
N THR A 188 17.33 12.83 1.96
CA THR A 188 16.89 11.81 2.91
C THR A 188 16.51 12.47 4.22
N MET A 189 15.34 12.12 4.75
CA MET A 189 14.89 12.53 6.07
C MET A 189 14.60 11.25 6.85
N PHE A 190 15.26 11.05 7.99
CA PHE A 190 15.11 9.82 8.80
C PHE A 190 15.32 8.51 8.01
N GLY A 191 16.27 8.50 7.07
CA GLY A 191 16.57 7.32 6.24
C GLY A 191 15.57 7.05 5.11
N VAL A 192 14.56 7.91 4.89
CA VAL A 192 13.62 7.79 3.77
C VAL A 192 13.80 8.91 2.74
N SER A 193 13.56 8.59 1.47
CA SER A 193 13.57 9.57 0.38
C SER A 193 12.43 10.58 0.55
N THR A 194 12.76 11.87 0.61
CA THR A 194 11.79 12.97 0.70
C THR A 194 10.88 13.03 -0.53
N PHE A 195 11.45 12.75 -1.71
CA PHE A 195 10.69 12.65 -2.96
C PHE A 195 9.63 11.54 -2.88
N GLN A 196 10.02 10.35 -2.44
CA GLN A 196 9.08 9.24 -2.31
C GLN A 196 8.03 9.49 -1.24
N LEU A 197 8.40 10.13 -0.13
CA LEU A 197 7.48 10.55 0.90
C LEU A 197 6.44 11.54 0.35
N ALA A 198 6.88 12.54 -0.41
CA ALA A 198 5.99 13.50 -1.05
C ALA A 198 5.03 12.80 -2.03
N ARG A 199 5.57 11.97 -2.92
CA ARG A 199 4.80 11.23 -3.93
C ARG A 199 3.76 10.31 -3.30
N LEU A 200 4.17 9.43 -2.39
CA LEU A 200 3.28 8.47 -1.74
C LEU A 200 2.30 9.15 -0.77
N GLY A 201 2.71 10.26 -0.17
CA GLY A 201 1.86 11.09 0.65
C GLY A 201 0.72 11.74 -0.13
N VAL A 202 0.90 12.12 -1.40
CA VAL A 202 -0.22 12.58 -2.26
C VAL A 202 -1.32 11.52 -2.33
N PHE A 203 -0.96 10.26 -2.55
CA PHE A 203 -1.95 9.18 -2.61
C PHE A 203 -2.61 8.92 -1.26
N PHE A 204 -1.82 8.87 -0.19
CA PHE A 204 -2.33 8.66 1.17
C PHE A 204 -3.28 9.77 1.60
N TRP A 205 -2.87 11.03 1.47
CA TRP A 205 -3.70 12.16 1.84
C TRP A 205 -4.88 12.35 0.88
N GLY A 206 -4.76 11.94 -0.38
CA GLY A 206 -5.88 11.84 -1.31
C GLY A 206 -6.94 10.87 -0.80
N GLY A 207 -6.52 9.66 -0.39
CA GLY A 207 -7.42 8.70 0.25
C GLY A 207 -8.02 9.22 1.56
N ALA A 208 -7.22 9.82 2.43
CA ALA A 208 -7.68 10.39 3.70
C ALA A 208 -8.69 11.53 3.49
N PHE A 209 -8.44 12.43 2.53
CA PHE A 209 -9.37 13.48 2.14
C PHE A 209 -10.71 12.88 1.69
N LEU A 210 -10.67 11.89 0.81
CA LEU A 210 -11.87 11.20 0.31
C LEU A 210 -12.67 10.49 1.44
N ALA A 211 -12.02 10.11 2.54
CA ALA A 211 -12.70 9.56 3.71
C ALA A 211 -13.48 10.62 4.51
N THR A 212 -13.10 11.89 4.41
CA THR A 212 -13.73 13.00 5.15
C THR A 212 -14.85 13.72 4.40
N VAL A 213 -14.99 13.44 3.09
CA VAL A 213 -16.00 14.06 2.23
C VAL A 213 -17.02 13.03 1.76
N THR A 214 -18.23 13.48 1.50
CA THR A 214 -19.26 12.63 0.89
C THR A 214 -19.05 12.56 -0.61
N LEU A 215 -18.67 11.40 -1.12
CA LEU A 215 -18.49 11.21 -2.56
C LEU A 215 -19.84 11.16 -3.29
N PRO A 216 -20.06 11.99 -4.32
CA PRO A 216 -21.25 11.91 -5.15
C PRO A 216 -21.31 10.54 -5.86
N ARG A 217 -22.50 9.93 -5.86
CA ARG A 217 -22.76 8.57 -6.36
C ARG A 217 -22.76 8.44 -7.90
N SER A 218 -22.30 9.45 -8.62
CA SER A 218 -22.42 9.52 -10.08
C SER A 218 -21.28 8.81 -10.81
N TRP A 219 -21.62 7.79 -11.59
CA TRP A 219 -20.68 7.11 -12.50
C TRP A 219 -20.11 8.05 -13.57
N VAL A 220 -20.83 9.13 -13.91
CA VAL A 220 -20.35 10.17 -14.84
C VAL A 220 -19.14 10.88 -14.26
N LEU A 221 -19.17 11.26 -12.98
CA LEU A 221 -18.03 11.90 -12.33
C LEU A 221 -16.81 10.98 -12.28
N TRP A 222 -17.03 9.68 -12.06
CA TRP A 222 -15.95 8.70 -12.15
C TRP A 222 -15.36 8.58 -13.54
N ALA A 223 -16.19 8.47 -14.58
CA ALA A 223 -15.72 8.44 -15.96
C ALA A 223 -14.94 9.72 -16.32
N VAL A 224 -15.43 10.89 -15.89
CA VAL A 224 -14.73 12.18 -16.08
C VAL A 224 -13.38 12.17 -15.37
N CYS A 225 -13.28 11.73 -14.12
CA CYS A 225 -12.01 11.64 -13.42
C CYS A 225 -11.02 10.66 -14.08
N VAL A 226 -11.51 9.52 -14.57
CA VAL A 226 -10.67 8.57 -15.34
C VAL A 226 -10.17 9.22 -16.63
N LEU A 227 -11.06 9.88 -17.38
CA LEU A 227 -10.70 10.56 -18.63
C LEU A 227 -9.70 11.69 -18.37
N LEU A 228 -9.90 12.50 -17.34
CA LEU A 228 -8.97 13.57 -16.95
C LEU A 228 -7.62 13.03 -16.47
N ALA A 229 -7.59 11.85 -15.84
CA ALA A 229 -6.33 11.21 -15.44
C ALA A 229 -5.55 10.67 -16.63
N LEU A 230 -6.25 10.22 -17.67
CA LEU A 230 -5.65 9.69 -18.90
C LEU A 230 -5.32 10.78 -19.93
N LEU A 231 -6.02 11.91 -19.90
CA LEU A 231 -5.89 12.99 -20.88
C LEU A 231 -4.44 13.48 -21.05
N PRO A 232 -3.64 13.71 -19.99
CA PRO A 232 -2.26 14.14 -20.17
C PRO A 232 -1.36 13.09 -20.86
N PHE A 233 -1.62 11.79 -20.65
CA PHE A 233 -0.87 10.75 -21.35
C PHE A 233 -1.17 10.76 -22.86
N TYR A 234 -2.40 11.11 -23.25
CA TYR A 234 -2.78 11.25 -24.64
C TYR A 234 -2.25 12.56 -25.25
N VAL A 235 -2.54 13.71 -24.63
CA VAL A 235 -2.18 15.05 -25.14
C VAL A 235 -0.66 15.24 -25.22
N PHE A 236 0.06 14.74 -24.23
CA PHE A 236 1.51 14.87 -24.14
C PHE A 236 2.23 13.58 -24.53
N ALA A 237 1.58 12.67 -25.28
CA ALA A 237 2.18 11.40 -25.68
C ALA A 237 3.58 11.59 -26.30
N ALA A 238 3.72 12.59 -27.18
CA ALA A 238 4.97 12.93 -27.87
C ALA A 238 5.97 13.74 -27.03
N SER A 239 5.58 14.28 -25.87
CA SER A 239 6.52 15.02 -25.01
C SER A 239 7.31 14.04 -24.12
N ALA A 240 8.62 14.29 -24.02
CA ALA A 240 9.50 13.58 -23.10
C ALA A 240 9.33 14.03 -21.64
N ASP A 241 8.61 15.14 -21.39
CA ASP A 241 8.41 15.67 -20.04
C ASP A 241 7.34 14.87 -19.31
N TRP A 242 7.80 13.87 -18.55
CA TRP A 242 6.96 12.98 -17.75
C TRP A 242 6.19 13.70 -16.64
N LYS A 243 6.63 14.90 -16.25
CA LYS A 243 6.06 15.64 -15.11
C LYS A 243 4.59 15.97 -15.35
N ILE A 244 4.26 16.46 -16.54
CA ILE A 244 2.87 16.82 -16.90
C ILE A 244 1.95 15.59 -16.88
N LYS A 245 2.47 14.43 -17.32
CA LYS A 245 1.75 13.14 -17.29
C LYS A 245 1.48 12.69 -15.85
N ALA A 246 2.46 12.85 -14.96
CA ALA A 246 2.36 12.46 -13.57
C ALA A 246 1.38 13.33 -12.74
N TYR A 247 1.21 14.61 -13.09
CA TYR A 247 0.46 15.56 -12.26
C TYR A 247 -1.03 15.25 -12.14
N ALA A 248 -1.77 15.16 -13.25
CA ALA A 248 -3.20 14.84 -13.18
C ALA A 248 -3.42 13.40 -12.71
N PHE A 249 -2.54 12.49 -13.12
CA PHE A 249 -2.61 11.09 -12.73
C PHE A 249 -2.52 10.91 -11.21
N ASN A 250 -1.53 11.53 -10.57
CA ASN A 250 -1.28 11.34 -9.15
C ASN A 250 -2.40 11.92 -8.28
N LEU A 251 -3.03 13.01 -8.73
CA LEU A 251 -4.14 13.63 -8.02
C LEU A 251 -5.46 12.84 -8.16
N LEU A 252 -5.69 12.25 -9.34
CA LEU A 252 -6.96 11.59 -9.66
C LEU A 252 -6.96 10.10 -9.32
N LEU A 253 -5.80 9.45 -9.24
CA LEU A 253 -5.70 8.01 -8.93
C LEU A 253 -6.38 7.64 -7.60
N PRO A 254 -6.22 8.37 -6.48
CA PRO A 254 -6.95 8.07 -5.25
C PRO A 254 -8.47 8.06 -5.46
N PHE A 255 -9.01 9.01 -6.22
CA PHE A 255 -10.44 9.06 -6.52
C PHE A 255 -10.89 7.83 -7.32
N ILE A 256 -10.13 7.46 -8.36
CA ILE A 256 -10.41 6.28 -9.19
C ILE A 256 -10.41 5.01 -8.33
N VAL A 257 -9.38 4.84 -7.49
CA VAL A 257 -9.18 3.67 -6.63
C VAL A 257 -10.26 3.57 -5.56
N ILE A 258 -10.55 4.64 -4.82
CA ILE A 258 -11.53 4.63 -3.73
C ILE A 258 -12.94 4.42 -4.29
N PHE A 259 -13.28 5.07 -5.41
CA PHE A 259 -14.56 4.85 -6.06
C PHE A 259 -14.69 3.39 -6.53
N ALA A 260 -13.67 2.84 -7.21
CA ALA A 260 -13.66 1.44 -7.61
C ALA A 260 -13.81 0.49 -6.40
N ALA A 261 -13.14 0.80 -5.29
CA ALA A 261 -13.22 0.02 -4.06
C ALA A 261 -14.62 0.05 -3.45
N GLU A 262 -15.30 1.18 -3.42
CA GLU A 262 -16.67 1.26 -2.90
C GLU A 262 -17.72 0.67 -3.84
N ARG A 263 -17.49 0.72 -5.15
CA ARG A 263 -18.57 0.57 -6.17
C ARG A 263 -18.47 -0.64 -7.07
N LEU A 264 -17.43 -1.46 -6.94
CA LEU A 264 -17.32 -2.73 -7.67
C LEU A 264 -17.58 -3.93 -6.72
N PRO A 265 -18.85 -4.15 -6.28
CA PRO A 265 -19.17 -5.27 -5.38
C PRO A 265 -18.91 -6.63 -6.04
N LYS A 266 -18.84 -6.68 -7.39
CA LYS A 266 -18.48 -7.88 -8.14
C LYS A 266 -17.06 -8.39 -7.83
N LEU A 267 -16.17 -7.56 -7.29
CA LEU A 267 -14.85 -8.00 -6.84
C LEU A 267 -14.84 -8.44 -5.37
N ALA A 268 -15.93 -8.23 -4.62
CA ALA A 268 -15.99 -8.53 -3.21
C ALA A 268 -15.91 -10.04 -2.90
N PHE A 269 -16.11 -10.93 -3.88
CA PHE A 269 -15.85 -12.36 -3.70
C PHE A 269 -14.38 -12.67 -3.41
N LEU A 270 -13.46 -11.82 -3.88
CA LEU A 270 -12.02 -11.90 -3.61
C LEU A 270 -11.64 -11.41 -2.21
N ASN A 271 -12.55 -10.79 -1.45
CA ASN A 271 -12.29 -10.34 -0.08
C ASN A 271 -12.21 -11.50 0.94
N ARG A 272 -12.12 -12.77 0.49
CA ARG A 272 -12.21 -13.93 1.36
C ARG A 272 -11.06 -13.99 2.36
N PHE A 273 -9.85 -13.57 1.96
CA PHE A 273 -8.66 -13.50 2.80
C PHE A 273 -7.87 -12.22 2.53
N ASP A 274 -7.34 -11.56 3.57
CA ASP A 274 -6.56 -10.32 3.46
C ASP A 274 -5.06 -10.62 3.33
N ILE A 275 -4.73 -11.49 2.35
CA ILE A 275 -3.36 -11.97 2.07
C ILE A 275 -2.50 -10.95 1.32
N SER A 276 -3.06 -9.80 0.92
CA SER A 276 -2.36 -8.83 0.05
C SER A 276 -1.05 -8.33 0.66
N TYR A 277 -1.01 -8.20 1.99
CA TYR A 277 0.22 -7.80 2.70
C TYR A 277 1.30 -8.87 2.59
N GLY A 278 0.97 -10.13 2.91
CA GLY A 278 1.86 -11.26 2.71
C GLY A 278 2.36 -11.36 1.27
N VAL A 279 1.47 -11.31 0.28
CA VAL A 279 1.85 -11.34 -1.14
C VAL A 279 2.86 -10.24 -1.46
N TYR A 280 2.60 -9.01 -0.99
CA TYR A 280 3.47 -7.87 -1.23
C TYR A 280 4.88 -8.05 -0.62
N ILE A 281 4.97 -8.46 0.65
CA ILE A 281 6.27 -8.53 1.33
C ILE A 281 7.09 -9.78 0.97
N TYR A 282 6.44 -10.92 0.69
CA TYR A 282 7.14 -12.17 0.36
C TYR A 282 7.54 -12.26 -1.12
N ALA A 283 6.83 -11.57 -2.03
CA ALA A 283 7.00 -11.75 -3.48
C ALA A 283 8.43 -11.51 -3.97
N PHE A 284 9.08 -10.43 -3.50
CA PHE A 284 10.42 -10.09 -3.97
C PHE A 284 11.45 -11.16 -3.58
N LEU A 285 11.37 -11.68 -2.36
CA LEU A 285 12.25 -12.76 -1.91
C LEU A 285 12.02 -14.03 -2.74
N VAL A 286 10.76 -14.38 -3.02
CA VAL A 286 10.41 -15.51 -3.89
C VAL A 286 10.97 -15.31 -5.31
N GLN A 287 10.86 -14.10 -5.86
CA GLN A 287 11.44 -13.76 -7.17
C GLN A 287 12.95 -13.92 -7.19
N GLN A 288 13.64 -13.43 -6.14
CA GLN A 288 15.07 -13.56 -6.04
C GLN A 288 15.53 -15.01 -5.94
N MET A 289 14.81 -15.84 -5.19
CA MET A 289 15.04 -17.28 -5.11
C MET A 289 14.81 -17.98 -6.46
N LEU A 290 13.76 -17.59 -7.19
CA LEU A 290 13.45 -18.14 -8.51
C LEU A 290 14.53 -17.78 -9.55
N VAL A 291 15.00 -16.52 -9.58
CA VAL A 291 16.09 -16.10 -10.46
C VAL A 291 17.41 -16.75 -10.07
N TRP A 292 17.68 -16.90 -8.78
CA TRP A 292 18.87 -17.61 -8.29
C TRP A 292 18.88 -19.08 -8.76
N TRP A 293 17.72 -19.74 -8.79
CA TRP A 293 17.60 -21.14 -9.19
C TRP A 293 17.57 -21.36 -10.71
N PHE A 294 16.76 -20.58 -11.43
CA PHE A 294 16.53 -20.76 -12.88
C PHE A 294 17.43 -19.88 -13.75
N GLY A 295 18.15 -18.93 -13.16
CA GLY A 295 18.94 -17.93 -13.88
C GLY A 295 18.10 -16.81 -14.50
N THR A 296 18.78 -15.92 -15.23
CA THR A 296 18.19 -14.71 -15.84
C THR A 296 17.55 -14.95 -17.21
N GLY A 297 17.66 -16.16 -17.77
CA GLY A 297 17.07 -16.51 -19.06
C GLY A 297 15.55 -16.69 -19.05
N VAL A 298 14.91 -16.66 -17.87
CA VAL A 298 13.46 -16.82 -17.73
C VAL A 298 12.75 -15.55 -18.21
N ALA A 299 11.72 -15.71 -19.04
CA ALA A 299 10.89 -14.58 -19.46
C ALA A 299 10.19 -13.90 -18.26
N PRO A 300 10.07 -12.56 -18.21
CA PRO A 300 9.46 -11.84 -17.08
C PRO A 300 8.03 -12.26 -16.76
N THR A 301 7.25 -12.61 -17.78
CA THR A 301 5.88 -13.11 -17.65
C THR A 301 5.85 -14.48 -16.97
N THR A 302 6.79 -15.36 -17.34
CA THR A 302 6.93 -16.69 -16.72
C THR A 302 7.35 -16.55 -15.26
N LEU A 303 8.33 -15.69 -14.98
CA LEU A 303 8.75 -15.39 -13.60
C LEU A 303 7.60 -14.82 -12.77
N SER A 304 6.80 -13.92 -13.33
CA SER A 304 5.61 -13.36 -12.66
C SER A 304 4.60 -14.44 -12.30
N LEU A 305 4.28 -15.34 -13.24
CA LEU A 305 3.32 -16.44 -13.02
C LEU A 305 3.83 -17.44 -11.98
N LEU A 306 5.10 -17.84 -12.06
CA LEU A 306 5.72 -18.71 -11.06
C LEU A 306 5.72 -18.06 -9.68
N THR A 307 6.04 -16.76 -9.60
CA THR A 307 5.99 -16.00 -8.36
C THR A 307 4.59 -15.99 -7.78
N VAL A 308 3.56 -15.67 -8.57
CA VAL A 308 2.16 -15.68 -8.11
C VAL A 308 1.77 -17.06 -7.60
N ALA A 309 2.14 -18.12 -8.33
CA ALA A 309 1.83 -19.50 -7.95
C ALA A 309 2.48 -19.91 -6.62
N MET A 310 3.71 -19.47 -6.34
CA MET A 310 4.43 -19.79 -5.11
C MET A 310 4.08 -18.86 -3.94
N VAL A 311 4.02 -17.55 -4.17
CA VAL A 311 3.82 -16.56 -3.11
C VAL A 311 2.40 -16.61 -2.55
N THR A 312 1.40 -16.98 -3.36
CA THR A 312 0.00 -16.98 -2.91
C THR A 312 -0.25 -18.01 -1.80
N PRO A 313 0.18 -19.29 -1.92
CA PRO A 313 0.17 -20.24 -0.80
C PRO A 313 0.98 -19.78 0.41
N ILE A 314 2.19 -19.22 0.22
CA ILE A 314 3.05 -18.74 1.33
C ILE A 314 2.34 -17.61 2.10
N ALA A 315 1.82 -16.62 1.38
CA ALA A 315 1.07 -15.51 1.95
C ALA A 315 -0.23 -15.98 2.63
N THR A 316 -0.88 -17.01 2.08
CA THR A 316 -2.07 -17.62 2.68
C THR A 316 -1.71 -18.32 4.00
N ALA A 317 -0.61 -19.08 4.04
CA ALA A 317 -0.12 -19.68 5.28
C ALA A 317 0.23 -18.62 6.33
N SER A 318 1.03 -17.60 5.95
CA SER A 318 1.33 -16.44 6.80
C SER A 318 0.06 -15.78 7.34
N TRP A 319 -0.96 -15.61 6.50
CA TRP A 319 -2.22 -15.03 6.92
C TRP A 319 -2.88 -15.83 8.04
N PHE A 320 -2.99 -17.15 7.92
CA PHE A 320 -3.67 -17.97 8.91
C PHE A 320 -2.87 -18.17 10.19
N PHE A 321 -1.54 -18.30 10.10
CA PHE A 321 -0.69 -18.61 11.24
C PHE A 321 -0.13 -17.37 11.96
N VAL A 322 -0.05 -16.22 11.29
CA VAL A 322 0.66 -15.04 11.80
C VAL A 322 -0.26 -13.82 11.83
N GLU A 323 -0.71 -13.38 10.65
CA GLU A 323 -1.39 -12.08 10.53
C GLU A 323 -2.79 -12.11 11.16
N LYS A 324 -3.61 -13.12 10.86
CA LYS A 324 -4.96 -13.23 11.40
C LYS A 324 -4.97 -13.38 12.93
N PRO A 325 -4.13 -14.24 13.56
CA PRO A 325 -4.01 -14.29 15.02
C PRO A 325 -3.57 -12.94 15.60
N ALA A 326 -2.55 -12.28 15.05
CA ALA A 326 -2.10 -10.98 15.53
C ALA A 326 -3.20 -9.91 15.44
N LEU A 327 -3.94 -9.87 14.33
CA LEU A 327 -5.05 -8.95 14.13
C LEU A 327 -6.25 -9.23 15.03
N SER A 328 -6.39 -10.46 15.56
CA SER A 328 -7.44 -10.81 16.52
C SER A 328 -7.22 -10.19 17.91
N LEU A 329 -5.98 -9.79 18.23
CA LEU A 329 -5.63 -9.11 19.48
C LEU A 329 -6.08 -7.63 19.52
N LYS A 330 -6.70 -7.14 18.44
CA LYS A 330 -7.32 -5.83 18.42
C LYS A 330 -8.50 -5.81 19.39
N LYS A 331 -8.39 -5.08 20.51
CA LYS A 331 -9.54 -4.80 21.37
C LYS A 331 -10.62 -4.10 20.54
N VAL A 332 -11.79 -4.74 20.41
CA VAL A 332 -12.99 -4.12 19.83
C VAL A 332 -13.44 -3.06 20.83
N SER A 333 -13.34 -1.78 20.47
CA SER A 333 -14.01 -0.75 21.26
C SER A 333 -15.53 -0.98 21.18
N PRO A 334 -16.27 -0.80 22.29
CA PRO A 334 -17.71 -0.92 22.27
C PRO A 334 -18.28 -0.04 21.16
N ALA A 335 -19.27 -0.56 20.42
CA ALA A 335 -20.04 0.27 19.52
C ALA A 335 -20.61 1.47 20.31
N PRO A 336 -20.66 2.69 19.73
CA PRO A 336 -21.32 3.79 20.39
C PRO A 336 -22.76 3.36 20.74
N PRO A 337 -23.29 3.76 21.91
CA PRO A 337 -24.67 3.47 22.25
C PRO A 337 -25.56 3.98 21.11
N LYS A 338 -26.45 3.12 20.61
CA LYS A 338 -27.51 3.56 19.69
C LYS A 338 -28.18 4.75 20.35
N SER A 339 -28.14 5.92 19.70
CA SER A 339 -28.93 7.07 20.11
C SER A 339 -30.37 6.59 20.24
N SER A 340 -30.90 6.63 21.46
CA SER A 340 -32.32 6.40 21.72
C SER A 340 -33.11 7.32 20.80
N GLU A 341 -33.92 6.74 19.92
CA GLU A 341 -34.93 7.49 19.17
C GLU A 341 -35.75 8.32 20.18
N PRO A 342 -35.96 9.63 19.94
CA PRO A 342 -36.88 10.38 20.76
C PRO A 342 -38.28 9.75 20.62
N ALA A 343 -38.91 9.47 21.76
CA ALA A 343 -40.25 8.93 21.81
C ALA A 343 -41.21 9.82 20.99
N PRO A 344 -42.17 9.25 20.25
CA PRO A 344 -43.11 10.05 19.48
C PRO A 344 -43.90 10.95 20.43
N THR A 345 -43.71 12.26 20.29
CA THR A 345 -44.56 13.26 20.93
C THR A 345 -45.99 13.09 20.44
N ASP A 346 -46.84 12.68 21.38
CA ASP A 346 -48.27 12.51 21.22
C ASP A 346 -48.91 13.86 20.86
N VAL A 347 -49.17 14.08 19.57
CA VAL A 347 -49.88 15.28 19.09
C VAL A 347 -51.35 15.09 19.42
N ARG A 348 -51.78 15.59 20.58
CA ARG A 348 -53.20 15.81 20.85
C ARG A 348 -53.72 16.85 19.87
N GLN A 349 -54.58 16.42 18.95
CA GLN A 349 -55.43 17.30 18.17
C GLN A 349 -56.45 18.00 19.10
N PRO A 350 -56.74 19.30 18.92
CA PRO A 350 -57.86 19.93 19.59
C PRO A 350 -59.17 19.49 18.89
N LEU A 351 -60.07 18.88 19.66
CA LEU A 351 -61.46 18.64 19.24
C LEU A 351 -62.23 19.97 19.32
N ALA A 352 -62.95 20.26 18.24
CA ALA A 352 -64.06 21.21 18.19
C ALA A 352 -65.32 20.60 18.83
#